data_AF-A0A7K4EXM0-F1
#
_entry.id   AF-A0A7K4EXM0-F1
#
_cell.length_a   1.000
_cell.length_b   1.000
_cell.length_c   1.000
_cell.angle_alpha   90.00
_cell.angle_beta   90.00
_cell.angle_gamma   90.00
#
_symmetry.space_group_name_H-M   'P 1'
#
loop_
_entity.id
_entity.type
_entity.pdbx_description
1 polymer ?
#
loop_
_entity_poly.entity_id
_entity_poly.type
_entity_poly.pdbx_seq_one_letter_code
_entity_poly.pdbx_strand_id
1 'polypeptide(L)'
;KNPIISDRHIESAEIEEQSANESDKAQFFDFANSVNLRGASGEIAIYYNSRKIGTRGLPVGYYQLHQKAIYHFNKQNYEVNSLIKSQNGARAYLVKSNEKGKRTIPIVRTSIIQTSEGKAIHREIDEKSRRISLRYGIISLDRTITGFMKGNYNESTDKFAMYNGNNISGWKNFHWKSKHSSVAITIPGEFISETISDSKSPITNDSRVHTIAHVLVNASKIITKSESSDIDVYYEKGIIYLYDNSSDGFNGCSRIIYDEFEKVLKTGFSLLEDCDCPVEKSQEDNLDNWGGCPKCTFTTNYCQTKNKELTKNRSKEFFSAFHSS
;
A
#
# COMPACT_ATOMS: atom_id res chain seq x y z
N LYS A 1 -23.24 -2.60 -3.39
CA LYS A 1 -22.75 -3.22 -2.13
C LYS A 1 -21.57 -4.14 -2.47
N ASN A 2 -20.44 -4.06 -1.75
CA ASN A 2 -19.41 -5.10 -1.86
C ASN A 2 -19.97 -6.36 -1.20
N PRO A 3 -20.24 -7.45 -1.95
CA PRO A 3 -20.90 -8.62 -1.39
C PRO A 3 -20.08 -9.21 -0.23
N ILE A 4 -18.74 -9.23 -0.34
CA ILE A 4 -17.87 -9.85 0.69
C ILE A 4 -17.96 -9.13 2.04
N ILE A 5 -17.98 -7.80 2.03
CA ILE A 5 -18.10 -6.98 3.26
C ILE A 5 -19.55 -7.01 3.78
N SER A 6 -20.52 -6.94 2.86
CA SER A 6 -21.94 -6.93 3.21
C SER A 6 -22.39 -8.23 3.85
N ASP A 7 -21.93 -9.38 3.34
CA ASP A 7 -22.36 -10.70 3.80
C ASP A 7 -21.82 -10.98 5.21
N ARG A 8 -20.54 -10.64 5.46
CA ARG A 8 -19.93 -10.78 6.79
C ARG A 8 -20.51 -9.82 7.83
N HIS A 9 -20.89 -8.61 7.43
CA HIS A 9 -21.55 -7.68 8.35
C HIS A 9 -22.96 -8.14 8.74
N ILE A 10 -23.73 -8.69 7.79
CA ILE A 10 -25.06 -9.24 8.06
C ILE A 10 -24.93 -10.44 9.00
N GLU A 11 -24.06 -11.39 8.68
CA GLU A 11 -23.79 -12.55 9.53
C GLU A 11 -23.32 -12.14 10.94
N SER A 12 -22.42 -11.15 11.04
CA SER A 12 -21.98 -10.64 12.35
C SER A 12 -23.11 -9.99 13.16
N ALA A 13 -24.01 -9.25 12.51
CA ALA A 13 -25.13 -8.59 13.19
C ALA A 13 -26.16 -9.62 13.69
N GLU A 14 -26.46 -10.63 12.88
CA GLU A 14 -27.35 -11.73 13.27
C GLU A 14 -26.77 -12.53 14.46
N ILE A 15 -25.47 -12.80 14.43
CA ILE A 15 -24.78 -13.51 15.53
C ILE A 15 -24.74 -12.65 16.79
N GLU A 16 -24.55 -11.34 16.67
CA GLU A 16 -24.61 -10.43 17.83
C GLU A 16 -25.98 -10.49 18.50
N GLU A 17 -27.07 -10.39 17.73
CA GLU A 17 -28.44 -10.45 18.24
C GLU A 17 -28.76 -11.81 18.90
N GLN A 18 -28.40 -12.92 18.26
CA GLN A 18 -28.59 -14.26 18.81
C GLN A 18 -27.76 -14.47 20.08
N SER A 19 -26.50 -14.01 20.06
CA SER A 19 -25.62 -14.15 21.22
C SER A 19 -26.10 -13.33 22.40
N ALA A 20 -26.81 -12.21 22.23
CA ALA A 20 -27.30 -11.41 23.36
C ALA A 20 -28.26 -12.19 24.27
N ASN A 21 -29.06 -13.10 23.70
CA ASN A 21 -30.14 -13.80 24.40
C ASN A 21 -29.78 -15.22 24.85
N GLU A 22 -28.67 -15.79 24.36
CA GLU A 22 -28.29 -17.17 24.67
C GLU A 22 -27.36 -17.28 25.88
N SER A 23 -27.56 -18.28 26.75
CA SER A 23 -26.71 -18.46 27.92
C SER A 23 -25.40 -19.17 27.57
N ASP A 24 -25.46 -20.18 26.69
CA ASP A 24 -24.30 -20.91 26.20
C ASP A 24 -23.69 -20.22 24.96
N LYS A 25 -22.47 -19.72 25.09
CA LYS A 25 -21.77 -19.02 24.01
C LYS A 25 -20.93 -19.94 23.12
N ALA A 26 -20.81 -21.24 23.46
CA ALA A 26 -19.92 -22.15 22.74
C ALA A 26 -20.23 -22.21 21.24
N GLN A 27 -21.50 -22.12 20.87
CA GLN A 27 -21.94 -22.12 19.47
C GLN A 27 -21.46 -20.93 18.62
N PHE A 28 -21.04 -19.82 19.25
CA PHE A 28 -20.55 -18.64 18.54
C PHE A 28 -19.03 -18.60 18.40
N PHE A 29 -18.30 -19.51 19.06
CA PHE A 29 -16.84 -19.51 19.02
C PHE A 29 -16.28 -19.80 17.64
N ASP A 30 -16.94 -20.62 16.82
CA ASP A 30 -16.50 -20.87 15.46
C ASP A 30 -16.52 -19.59 14.61
N PHE A 31 -17.61 -18.81 14.71
CA PHE A 31 -17.67 -17.51 14.05
C PHE A 31 -16.64 -16.53 14.62
N ALA A 32 -16.54 -16.39 15.94
CA ALA A 32 -15.57 -15.51 16.58
C ALA A 32 -14.12 -15.85 16.17
N ASN A 33 -13.80 -17.14 16.07
CA ASN A 33 -12.49 -17.62 15.62
C ASN A 33 -12.25 -17.40 14.12
N SER A 34 -13.31 -17.26 13.32
CA SER A 34 -13.22 -16.91 11.90
C SER A 34 -12.95 -15.41 11.66
N VAL A 35 -13.26 -14.56 12.65
CA VAL A 35 -13.08 -13.11 12.57
C VAL A 35 -11.70 -12.72 13.06
N ASN A 36 -10.94 -12.03 12.20
CA ASN A 36 -9.68 -11.43 12.60
C ASN A 36 -9.85 -9.92 12.81
N LEU A 37 -9.85 -9.49 14.07
CA LEU A 37 -9.98 -8.08 14.46
C LEU A 37 -8.89 -7.17 13.89
N ARG A 38 -7.72 -7.73 13.55
CA ARG A 38 -6.59 -7.00 12.93
C ARG A 38 -6.42 -7.32 11.46
N GLY A 39 -7.35 -8.08 10.88
CA GLY A 39 -7.38 -8.45 9.48
C GLY A 39 -6.15 -9.24 9.00
N ALA A 40 -5.44 -9.99 9.86
CA ALA A 40 -4.28 -10.78 9.41
C ALA A 40 -4.72 -12.08 8.69
N SER A 41 -4.36 -12.22 7.41
CA SER A 41 -4.78 -13.34 6.54
C SER A 41 -3.95 -14.62 6.70
N GLY A 42 -3.18 -14.72 7.79
CA GLY A 42 -2.30 -15.85 8.06
C GLY A 42 -1.01 -15.45 8.77
N GLU A 43 -0.13 -16.43 8.96
CA GLU A 43 1.14 -16.23 9.65
C GLU A 43 2.33 -16.90 8.94
N ILE A 44 3.50 -16.33 9.19
CA ILE A 44 4.79 -16.94 8.89
C ILE A 44 5.34 -17.53 10.16
N ALA A 45 5.47 -18.85 10.20
CA ALA A 45 6.14 -19.53 11.31
C ALA A 45 7.66 -19.44 11.12
N ILE A 46 8.36 -19.00 12.17
CA ILE A 46 9.80 -18.77 12.15
C ILE A 46 10.50 -19.93 12.86
N TYR A 47 11.43 -20.58 12.16
CA TYR A 47 12.16 -21.73 12.66
C TYR A 47 13.66 -21.44 12.77
N TYR A 48 14.26 -21.88 13.86
CA TYR A 48 15.71 -21.93 14.05
C TYR A 48 16.07 -23.30 14.65
N ASN A 49 17.05 -23.99 14.08
CA ASN A 49 17.42 -25.37 14.46
C ASN A 49 16.19 -26.30 14.60
N SER A 50 15.29 -26.26 13.60
CA SER A 50 14.03 -27.03 13.55
C SER A 50 13.01 -26.74 14.66
N ARG A 51 13.25 -25.77 15.54
CA ARG A 51 12.30 -25.32 16.57
C ARG A 51 11.59 -24.05 16.11
N LYS A 52 10.27 -24.00 16.27
CA LYS A 52 9.48 -22.76 16.08
C LYS A 52 9.87 -21.78 17.19
N ILE A 53 10.40 -20.62 16.83
CA ILE A 53 10.83 -19.57 17.78
C ILE A 53 9.90 -18.35 17.78
N GLY A 54 9.01 -18.22 16.81
CA GLY A 54 8.07 -17.11 16.73
C GLY A 54 7.21 -17.14 15.47
N THR A 55 6.39 -16.09 15.32
CA THR A 55 5.51 -15.89 14.16
C THR A 55 5.51 -14.43 13.70
N ARG A 56 5.07 -14.19 12.46
CA ARG A 56 4.77 -12.86 11.91
C ARG A 56 3.50 -12.91 11.09
N GLY A 57 2.63 -11.91 11.24
CA GLY A 57 1.40 -11.79 10.44
C GLY A 57 1.70 -11.44 8.98
N LEU A 58 0.83 -11.89 8.08
CA LEU A 58 0.86 -11.53 6.66
C LEU A 58 0.16 -10.18 6.40
N PRO A 59 0.54 -9.43 5.34
CA PRO A 59 1.65 -9.68 4.43
C PRO A 59 3.01 -9.17 4.95
N VAL A 60 3.02 -8.41 6.06
CA VAL A 60 4.23 -7.77 6.62
C VAL A 60 5.37 -8.76 6.84
N GLY A 61 5.04 -9.98 7.28
CA GLY A 61 6.02 -11.06 7.44
C GLY A 61 6.82 -11.34 6.16
N TYR A 62 6.22 -11.27 4.97
CA TYR A 62 6.93 -11.52 3.71
C TYR A 62 8.01 -10.47 3.47
N TYR A 63 7.73 -9.21 3.84
CA TYR A 63 8.69 -8.13 3.72
C TYR A 63 9.79 -8.19 4.78
N GLN A 64 9.52 -8.74 5.97
CA GLN A 64 10.52 -8.82 7.04
C GLN A 64 11.37 -10.10 6.99
N LEU A 65 10.84 -11.16 6.38
CA LEU A 65 11.43 -12.50 6.38
C LEU A 65 11.75 -13.00 4.97
N HIS A 66 12.03 -12.09 4.04
CA HIS A 66 12.51 -12.46 2.70
C HIS A 66 13.86 -13.18 2.79
N GLN A 67 14.23 -13.94 1.76
CA GLN A 67 15.55 -14.59 1.71
C GLN A 67 16.66 -13.56 1.89
N LYS A 68 17.69 -13.89 2.68
CA LYS A 68 18.79 -12.98 3.11
C LYS A 68 18.38 -11.80 3.99
N ALA A 69 17.14 -11.73 4.47
CA ALA A 69 16.76 -10.71 5.45
C ALA A 69 17.50 -10.90 6.77
N ILE A 70 17.91 -9.79 7.39
CA ILE A 70 18.44 -9.81 8.76
C ILE A 70 17.28 -9.67 9.74
N TYR A 71 17.07 -10.70 10.54
CA TYR A 71 16.02 -10.79 11.53
C TYR A 71 16.61 -10.69 12.94
N HIS A 72 16.09 -9.76 13.73
CA HIS A 72 16.56 -9.49 15.09
C HIS A 72 15.55 -10.05 16.09
N PHE A 73 16.01 -10.95 16.95
CA PHE A 73 15.15 -11.61 17.93
C PHE A 73 15.92 -11.96 19.19
N ASN A 74 15.36 -11.59 20.36
CA ASN A 74 15.96 -11.83 21.68
C ASN A 74 17.45 -11.42 21.77
N LYS A 75 17.77 -10.21 21.30
CA LYS A 75 19.14 -9.64 21.27
C LYS A 75 20.14 -10.45 20.43
N GLN A 76 19.65 -11.34 19.57
CA GLN A 76 20.45 -12.10 18.62
C GLN A 76 20.04 -11.77 17.19
N ASN A 77 21.00 -11.93 16.29
CA ASN A 77 20.84 -11.63 14.88
C ASN A 77 20.81 -12.94 14.10
N TYR A 78 19.84 -13.02 13.20
CA TYR A 78 19.64 -14.16 12.33
C TYR A 78 19.59 -13.67 10.89
N GLU A 79 19.99 -14.53 9.97
CA GLU A 79 19.72 -14.36 8.55
C GLU A 79 18.66 -15.37 8.12
N VAL A 80 17.71 -14.94 7.31
CA VAL A 80 16.73 -15.84 6.72
C VAL A 80 17.40 -16.61 5.59
N ASN A 81 17.55 -17.92 5.77
CA ASN A 81 18.08 -18.82 4.76
C ASN A 81 17.07 -19.12 3.67
N SER A 82 15.81 -19.37 4.04
CA SER A 82 14.73 -19.64 3.09
C SER A 82 13.37 -19.24 3.63
N LEU A 83 12.48 -18.87 2.71
CA LEU A 83 11.08 -18.59 2.95
C LEU A 83 10.24 -19.46 2.01
N ILE A 84 9.46 -20.38 2.58
CA ILE A 84 8.70 -21.38 1.83
C ILE A 84 7.22 -21.17 2.10
N LYS A 85 6.41 -21.04 1.04
CA LYS A 85 4.96 -20.93 1.17
C LYS A 85 4.37 -22.16 1.84
N SER A 86 3.35 -21.94 2.66
CA SER A 86 2.46 -22.97 3.20
C SER A 86 1.02 -22.65 2.78
N GLN A 87 0.08 -23.54 3.08
CA GLN A 87 -1.34 -23.34 2.74
C GLN A 87 -1.90 -22.01 3.29
N ASN A 88 -1.56 -21.65 4.54
CA ASN A 88 -2.09 -20.46 5.22
C ASN A 88 -1.00 -19.40 5.52
N GLY A 89 0.09 -19.40 4.75
CA GLY A 89 1.15 -18.40 4.89
C GLY A 89 2.52 -18.87 4.43
N ALA A 90 3.50 -18.89 5.34
CA ALA A 90 4.84 -19.39 5.01
C ALA A 90 5.59 -19.94 6.23
N ARG A 91 6.72 -20.59 5.96
CA ARG A 91 7.72 -20.99 6.95
C ARG A 91 9.04 -20.32 6.59
N ALA A 92 9.60 -19.57 7.54
CA ALA A 92 10.92 -18.96 7.43
C ALA A 92 11.93 -19.78 8.23
N TYR A 93 13.03 -20.16 7.59
CA TYR A 93 14.12 -20.91 8.22
C TYR A 93 15.32 -20.00 8.42
N LEU A 94 15.73 -19.85 9.67
CA LEU A 94 16.79 -18.94 10.07
C LEU A 94 18.12 -19.67 10.28
N VAL A 95 19.20 -18.94 10.04
CA VAL A 95 20.56 -19.29 10.46
C VAL A 95 21.13 -18.16 11.30
N LYS A 96 22.08 -18.45 12.19
CA LYS A 96 22.72 -17.43 13.02
C LYS A 96 23.54 -16.48 12.15
N SER A 97 23.46 -15.18 12.42
CA SER A 97 24.21 -14.15 11.69
C SER A 97 25.12 -13.37 12.62
N ASN A 98 26.31 -13.04 12.15
CA ASN A 98 27.28 -12.19 12.85
C ASN A 98 27.13 -10.71 12.47
N GLU A 99 26.21 -10.38 11.58
CA GLU A 99 25.95 -9.02 11.09
C GLU A 99 25.31 -8.17 12.19
N LYS A 100 26.11 -7.33 12.85
CA LYS A 100 25.63 -6.42 13.91
C LYS A 100 25.23 -5.07 13.32
N GLY A 101 24.14 -4.50 13.85
CA GLY A 101 23.71 -3.14 13.48
C GLY A 101 23.21 -2.99 12.04
N LYS A 102 22.97 -4.09 11.33
CA LYS A 102 22.44 -4.09 9.95
C LYS A 102 20.94 -4.32 9.91
N ARG A 103 20.29 -3.71 8.93
CA ARG A 103 18.90 -4.00 8.55
C ARG A 103 18.79 -4.23 7.05
N THR A 104 17.74 -4.93 6.65
CA THR A 104 17.42 -5.22 5.25
C THR A 104 16.03 -4.71 4.90
N ILE A 105 15.84 -4.31 3.64
CA ILE A 105 14.56 -3.87 3.09
C ILE A 105 14.35 -4.59 1.76
N PRO A 106 13.23 -5.27 1.52
CA PRO A 106 12.99 -5.98 0.27
C PRO A 106 12.83 -5.00 -0.91
N ILE A 107 13.23 -5.45 -2.09
CA ILE A 107 12.89 -4.82 -3.36
C ILE A 107 11.69 -5.60 -3.92
N VAL A 108 10.54 -4.94 -3.97
CA VAL A 108 9.26 -5.54 -4.35
C VAL A 108 8.81 -5.00 -5.69
N ARG A 109 8.55 -5.89 -6.63
CA ARG A 109 7.85 -5.57 -7.89
C ARG A 109 6.37 -5.88 -7.72
N THR A 110 5.51 -4.92 -8.04
CA THR A 110 4.05 -5.04 -7.97
C THR A 110 3.45 -4.82 -9.35
N SER A 111 2.47 -5.65 -9.72
CA SER A 111 1.70 -5.54 -10.96
C SER A 111 0.24 -5.90 -10.75
N ILE A 112 -0.66 -5.21 -11.45
CA ILE A 112 -2.06 -5.63 -11.55
C ILE A 112 -2.14 -6.76 -12.57
N ILE A 113 -2.79 -7.86 -12.20
CA ILE A 113 -3.01 -9.02 -13.09
C ILE A 113 -4.46 -9.22 -13.49
N GLN A 114 -5.41 -8.62 -12.78
CA GLN A 114 -6.83 -8.72 -13.08
C GLN A 114 -7.62 -7.56 -12.49
N THR A 115 -8.57 -7.04 -13.27
CA THR A 115 -9.66 -6.16 -12.82
C THR A 115 -10.98 -6.92 -12.99
N SER A 116 -11.84 -6.92 -11.97
CA SER A 116 -13.15 -7.56 -12.08
C SER A 116 -14.14 -6.64 -12.81
N GLU A 117 -14.57 -6.96 -14.03
CA GLU A 117 -15.52 -6.10 -14.77
C GLU A 117 -16.99 -6.38 -14.42
N GLY A 118 -17.39 -7.65 -14.28
CA GLY A 118 -18.82 -8.02 -14.19
C GLY A 118 -19.62 -7.52 -12.98
N LYS A 119 -18.96 -6.96 -11.95
CA LYS A 119 -19.61 -6.33 -10.78
C LYS A 119 -19.06 -4.92 -10.49
N ALA A 120 -18.28 -4.37 -11.41
CA ALA A 120 -17.76 -3.02 -11.24
C ALA A 120 -18.89 -2.01 -11.41
N ILE A 121 -18.78 -0.91 -10.68
CA ILE A 121 -19.64 0.26 -10.88
C ILE A 121 -18.79 1.41 -11.37
N HIS A 122 -19.36 2.25 -12.22
CA HIS A 122 -18.65 3.34 -12.87
C HIS A 122 -19.36 4.66 -12.58
N ARG A 123 -18.58 5.73 -12.49
CA ARG A 123 -19.05 7.10 -12.34
C ARG A 123 -18.11 8.03 -13.09
N GLU A 124 -18.67 9.03 -13.73
CA GLU A 124 -17.90 10.12 -14.34
C GLU A 124 -18.04 11.37 -13.47
N ILE A 125 -16.97 12.14 -13.38
CA ILE A 125 -16.96 13.46 -12.75
C ILE A 125 -16.51 14.44 -13.83
N ASP A 126 -17.44 15.29 -14.27
CA ASP A 126 -17.23 16.31 -15.28
C ASP A 126 -17.13 17.69 -14.63
N GLU A 127 -16.03 18.39 -14.86
CA GLU A 127 -15.81 19.76 -14.37
C GLU A 127 -14.98 20.56 -15.39
N LYS A 128 -15.42 21.77 -15.75
CA LYS A 128 -14.71 22.69 -16.68
C LYS A 128 -14.18 22.00 -17.96
N SER A 129 -15.02 21.19 -18.61
CA SER A 129 -14.69 20.42 -19.82
C SER A 129 -13.63 19.31 -19.64
N ARG A 130 -13.31 18.95 -18.41
CA ARG A 130 -12.43 17.84 -18.05
C ARG A 130 -13.24 16.75 -17.37
N ARG A 131 -12.83 15.50 -17.55
CA ARG A 131 -13.55 14.32 -17.05
C ARG A 131 -12.64 13.35 -16.32
N ILE A 132 -13.01 12.99 -15.10
CA ILE A 132 -12.42 11.86 -14.37
C ILE A 132 -13.39 10.68 -14.43
N SER A 133 -12.91 9.54 -14.92
CA SER A 133 -13.66 8.29 -14.90
C SER A 133 -13.26 7.46 -13.69
N LEU A 134 -14.24 7.15 -12.84
CA LEU A 134 -14.08 6.31 -11.65
C LEU A 134 -14.65 4.93 -11.89
N ARG A 135 -13.92 3.91 -11.43
CA ARG A 135 -14.37 2.53 -11.40
C ARG A 135 -14.14 1.93 -10.02
N TYR A 136 -15.20 1.56 -9.32
CA TYR A 136 -15.11 0.76 -8.11
C TYR A 136 -15.26 -0.73 -8.43
N GLY A 137 -14.31 -1.54 -7.98
CA GLY A 137 -14.32 -2.98 -8.21
C GLY A 137 -13.18 -3.69 -7.48
N ILE A 138 -12.96 -4.96 -7.83
CA ILE A 138 -11.87 -5.76 -7.27
C ILE A 138 -10.68 -5.72 -8.24
N ILE A 139 -9.48 -5.57 -7.67
CA ILE A 139 -8.20 -5.75 -8.36
C ILE A 139 -7.47 -6.96 -7.77
N SER A 140 -6.68 -7.64 -8.59
CA SER A 140 -5.72 -8.63 -8.14
C SER A 140 -4.31 -8.12 -8.38
N LEU A 141 -3.52 -8.06 -7.30
CA LEU A 141 -2.13 -7.65 -7.32
C LEU A 141 -1.24 -8.88 -7.24
N ASP A 142 -0.23 -8.93 -8.09
CA ASP A 142 0.89 -9.87 -7.97
C ASP A 142 2.11 -9.09 -7.49
N ARG A 143 2.72 -9.58 -6.40
CA ARG A 143 3.91 -8.98 -5.80
C ARG A 143 5.02 -9.99 -5.78
N THR A 144 6.22 -9.57 -6.18
CA THR A 144 7.41 -10.42 -6.21
C THR A 144 8.59 -9.71 -5.56
N ILE A 145 9.23 -10.36 -4.59
CA ILE A 145 10.50 -9.91 -4.03
C ILE A 145 11.63 -10.36 -4.95
N THR A 146 12.29 -9.41 -5.58
CA THR A 146 13.35 -9.63 -6.60
C THR A 146 14.75 -9.36 -6.08
N GLY A 147 14.87 -8.84 -4.87
CA GLY A 147 16.14 -8.50 -4.24
C GLY A 147 15.93 -7.81 -2.90
N PHE A 148 16.97 -7.19 -2.37
CA PHE A 148 16.91 -6.42 -1.12
C PHE A 148 17.99 -5.35 -1.06
N MET A 149 17.78 -4.36 -0.20
CA MET A 149 18.76 -3.37 0.20
C MET A 149 19.27 -3.71 1.59
N LYS A 150 20.57 -3.51 1.87
CA LYS A 150 21.18 -3.72 3.18
C LYS A 150 22.02 -2.51 3.58
N GLY A 151 21.88 -2.08 4.83
CA GLY A 151 22.65 -0.97 5.39
C GLY A 151 22.58 -0.93 6.92
N ASN A 152 23.23 0.07 7.52
CA ASN A 152 23.20 0.22 8.98
C ASN A 152 21.84 0.75 9.46
N TYR A 153 21.46 0.44 10.71
CA TYR A 153 20.21 0.93 11.31
C TYR A 153 20.08 2.44 11.30
N ASN A 154 21.18 3.13 11.58
CA ASN A 154 21.21 4.58 11.76
C ASN A 154 21.48 5.33 10.44
N GLU A 155 21.57 4.62 9.31
CA GLU A 155 21.79 5.22 8.01
C GLU A 155 20.47 5.44 7.26
N SER A 156 20.45 6.54 6.50
CA SER A 156 19.43 6.74 5.48
C SER A 156 19.48 5.60 4.46
N THR A 157 18.31 5.21 3.99
CA THR A 157 18.17 4.10 3.04
C THR A 157 18.82 4.37 1.68
N ASP A 158 19.23 5.61 1.39
CA ASP A 158 19.98 5.98 0.19
C ASP A 158 21.43 5.46 0.22
N LYS A 159 21.97 5.19 1.42
CA LYS A 159 23.32 4.63 1.61
C LYS A 159 23.34 3.10 1.56
N PHE A 160 22.18 2.48 1.35
CA PHE A 160 22.07 1.03 1.43
C PHE A 160 22.61 0.40 0.15
N ALA A 161 23.41 -0.65 0.31
CA ALA A 161 23.85 -1.45 -0.82
C ALA A 161 22.65 -2.24 -1.37
N MET A 162 22.46 -2.17 -2.69
CA MET A 162 21.39 -2.87 -3.40
C MET A 162 21.89 -4.22 -3.90
N TYR A 163 21.11 -5.27 -3.64
CA TYR A 163 21.41 -6.64 -4.04
C TYR A 163 20.27 -7.16 -4.91
N ASN A 164 20.57 -7.42 -6.19
CA ASN A 164 19.65 -8.08 -7.10
C ASN A 164 19.69 -9.59 -6.85
N GLY A 165 18.53 -10.20 -6.64
CA GLY A 165 18.39 -11.62 -6.41
C GLY A 165 18.96 -12.49 -7.53
N ASN A 166 18.89 -12.05 -8.78
CA ASN A 166 19.44 -12.78 -9.93
C ASN A 166 20.97 -12.97 -9.84
N ASN A 167 21.66 -12.12 -9.07
CA ASN A 167 23.11 -12.19 -8.88
C ASN A 167 23.50 -12.99 -7.63
N ILE A 168 22.54 -13.55 -6.89
CA ILE A 168 22.76 -14.28 -5.65
C ILE A 168 22.51 -15.77 -5.90
N SER A 169 23.55 -16.58 -5.72
CA SER A 169 23.42 -18.04 -5.82
C SER A 169 22.36 -18.58 -4.86
N GLY A 170 21.46 -19.43 -5.37
CA GLY A 170 20.37 -20.02 -4.60
C GLY A 170 19.21 -19.08 -4.27
N TRP A 171 19.17 -17.86 -4.83
CA TRP A 171 18.04 -16.96 -4.68
C TRP A 171 16.77 -17.51 -5.33
N LYS A 172 15.64 -17.39 -4.63
CA LYS A 172 14.32 -17.73 -5.16
C LYS A 172 13.38 -16.54 -4.97
N ASN A 173 12.88 -16.01 -6.08
CA ASN A 173 11.88 -14.94 -6.05
C ASN A 173 10.64 -15.41 -5.28
N PHE A 174 10.30 -14.67 -4.23
CA PHE A 174 9.10 -14.93 -3.44
C PHE A 174 7.95 -14.09 -4.00
N HIS A 175 7.00 -14.75 -4.65
CA HIS A 175 5.84 -14.12 -5.27
C HIS A 175 4.59 -14.36 -4.41
N TRP A 176 3.62 -13.45 -4.36
CA TRP A 176 2.29 -13.72 -3.79
C TRP A 176 1.24 -12.85 -4.46
N LYS A 177 0.01 -13.36 -4.46
CA LYS A 177 -1.15 -12.67 -5.01
C LYS A 177 -2.06 -12.24 -3.87
N SER A 178 -2.69 -11.08 -4.05
CA SER A 178 -3.74 -10.61 -3.15
C SER A 178 -4.85 -9.95 -3.95
N LYS A 179 -6.06 -9.99 -3.41
CA LYS A 179 -7.23 -9.32 -3.99
C LYS A 179 -7.59 -8.15 -3.11
N HIS A 180 -7.98 -7.03 -3.72
CA HIS A 180 -8.33 -5.82 -2.99
C HIS A 180 -9.56 -5.16 -3.60
N SER A 181 -10.42 -4.57 -2.78
CA SER A 181 -11.33 -3.53 -3.27
C SER A 181 -10.52 -2.31 -3.68
N SER A 182 -10.90 -1.69 -4.79
CA SER A 182 -10.19 -0.53 -5.31
C SER A 182 -11.11 0.43 -6.03
N VAL A 183 -10.76 1.72 -5.96
CA VAL A 183 -11.21 2.75 -6.89
C VAL A 183 -10.09 2.98 -7.90
N ALA A 184 -10.39 2.67 -9.15
CA ALA A 184 -9.55 3.07 -10.27
C ALA A 184 -10.00 4.45 -10.77
N ILE A 185 -9.05 5.35 -10.93
CA ILE A 185 -9.24 6.76 -11.25
C ILE A 185 -8.49 6.99 -12.56
N THR A 186 -9.22 7.17 -13.65
CA THR A 186 -8.63 7.48 -14.95
C THR A 186 -8.32 8.97 -14.99
N ILE A 187 -7.03 9.31 -15.06
CA ILE A 187 -6.59 10.70 -15.09
C ILE A 187 -6.71 11.26 -16.52
N PRO A 188 -7.20 12.50 -16.69
CA PRO A 188 -7.20 13.17 -17.98
C PRO A 188 -5.77 13.27 -18.58
N GLY A 189 -5.66 13.03 -19.88
CA GLY A 189 -4.36 12.93 -20.56
C GLY A 189 -3.46 14.15 -20.40
N GLU A 190 -4.02 15.35 -20.26
CA GLU A 190 -3.25 16.59 -20.07
C GLU A 190 -2.43 16.65 -18.76
N PHE A 191 -2.77 15.79 -17.79
CA PHE A 191 -2.05 15.67 -16.51
C PHE A 191 -1.02 14.55 -16.51
N ILE A 192 -0.92 13.78 -17.60
CA ILE A 192 0.02 12.67 -17.76
C ILE A 192 1.13 13.10 -18.72
N SER A 193 2.38 12.86 -18.33
CA SER A 193 3.55 13.14 -19.16
C SER A 193 3.80 11.95 -20.10
N GLU A 194 4.11 12.23 -21.37
CA GLU A 194 4.28 11.20 -22.43
C GLU A 194 5.48 10.27 -22.20
N THR A 195 6.45 10.68 -21.36
CA THR A 195 7.73 9.98 -21.20
C THR A 195 7.65 8.88 -20.13
N ILE A 196 7.11 7.72 -20.49
CA ILE A 196 7.14 6.52 -19.64
C ILE A 196 8.45 5.77 -19.90
N SER A 197 9.41 5.81 -18.96
CA SER A 197 10.59 4.94 -19.02
C SER A 197 10.27 3.55 -18.45
N ASP A 198 10.66 2.48 -19.12
CA ASP A 198 10.42 1.09 -18.67
C ASP A 198 11.21 0.69 -17.39
N SER A 199 12.05 1.59 -16.86
CA SER A 199 13.06 1.28 -15.85
C SER A 199 12.62 1.49 -14.40
N LYS A 200 11.63 2.36 -14.14
CA LYS A 200 11.09 2.64 -12.78
C LYS A 200 9.64 2.12 -12.68
N SER A 201 9.09 2.02 -11.46
CA SER A 201 7.65 1.70 -11.37
C SER A 201 6.84 2.83 -12.01
N PRO A 202 5.67 2.51 -12.60
CA PRO A 202 5.00 3.48 -13.46
C PRO A 202 4.64 4.78 -12.72
N ILE A 203 4.42 4.72 -11.40
CA ILE A 203 4.06 5.88 -10.58
C ILE A 203 5.20 6.87 -10.38
N THR A 204 6.47 6.45 -10.47
CA THR A 204 7.64 7.31 -10.21
C THR A 204 8.26 7.88 -11.48
N ASN A 205 7.72 7.50 -12.66
CA ASN A 205 8.14 8.08 -13.93
C ASN A 205 7.55 9.48 -14.15
N ASP A 206 6.40 9.79 -13.55
CA ASP A 206 5.75 11.08 -13.67
C ASP A 206 5.60 11.72 -12.29
N SER A 207 6.40 12.75 -12.01
CA SER A 207 6.41 13.46 -10.73
C SER A 207 5.06 14.11 -10.39
N ARG A 208 4.29 14.51 -11.40
CA ARG A 208 2.95 15.10 -11.23
C ARG A 208 1.96 14.04 -10.79
N VAL A 209 1.86 12.94 -11.54
CA VAL A 209 0.99 11.80 -11.20
C VAL A 209 1.39 11.21 -9.84
N HIS A 210 2.69 11.11 -9.55
CA HIS A 210 3.19 10.65 -8.27
C HIS A 210 2.69 11.52 -7.12
N THR A 211 2.76 12.84 -7.29
CA THR A 211 2.28 13.80 -6.28
C THR A 211 0.75 13.75 -6.16
N ILE A 212 0.02 13.66 -7.28
CA ILE A 212 -1.45 13.47 -7.28
C ILE A 212 -1.82 12.22 -6.48
N ALA A 213 -1.13 11.09 -6.72
CA ALA A 213 -1.36 9.85 -5.99
C ALA A 213 -1.15 10.00 -4.48
N HIS A 214 -0.08 10.67 -4.05
CA HIS A 214 0.14 10.95 -2.64
C HIS A 214 -0.96 11.80 -2.01
N VAL A 215 -1.33 12.90 -2.67
CA VAL A 215 -2.36 13.82 -2.17
C VAL A 215 -3.71 13.11 -2.11
N LEU A 216 -4.06 12.31 -3.13
CA LEU A 216 -5.26 11.47 -3.12
C LEU A 216 -5.27 10.49 -1.95
N VAL A 217 -4.17 9.80 -1.66
CA VAL A 217 -4.05 8.89 -0.51
C VAL A 217 -4.24 9.66 0.81
N ASN A 218 -3.56 10.80 0.97
CA ASN A 218 -3.65 11.62 2.18
C ASN A 218 -5.07 12.16 2.40
N ALA A 219 -5.69 12.71 1.36
CA ALA A 219 -7.06 13.19 1.40
C ALA A 219 -8.05 12.05 1.68
N SER A 220 -7.85 10.90 1.04
CA SER A 220 -8.70 9.71 1.26
C SER A 220 -8.67 9.27 2.71
N LYS A 221 -7.49 9.20 3.34
CA LYS A 221 -7.34 8.84 4.77
C LYS A 221 -8.13 9.76 5.70
N ILE A 222 -8.17 11.06 5.39
CA ILE A 222 -8.96 12.04 6.16
C ILE A 222 -10.46 11.76 6.00
N ILE A 223 -10.92 11.55 4.76
CA ILE A 223 -12.35 11.31 4.47
C ILE A 223 -12.84 9.97 5.05
N THR A 224 -12.04 8.91 4.94
CA THR A 224 -12.36 7.58 5.46
C THR A 224 -12.12 7.44 6.95
N LYS A 225 -11.40 8.39 7.57
CA LYS A 225 -10.91 8.30 8.96
C LYS A 225 -10.04 7.06 9.21
N SER A 226 -9.29 6.64 8.20
CA SER A 226 -8.48 5.43 8.25
C SER A 226 -7.06 5.69 8.75
N GLU A 227 -6.38 4.63 9.17
CA GLU A 227 -4.96 4.67 9.54
C GLU A 227 -4.08 4.88 8.29
N SER A 228 -2.80 5.21 8.51
CA SER A 228 -1.86 5.42 7.41
C SER A 228 -1.73 4.21 6.49
N SER A 229 -1.75 2.98 7.02
CA SER A 229 -1.54 1.76 6.26
C SER A 229 -2.81 1.16 5.64
N ASP A 230 -4.00 1.70 5.93
CA ASP A 230 -5.28 1.15 5.48
C ASP A 230 -5.60 1.37 4.00
N ILE A 231 -5.00 2.40 3.39
CA ILE A 231 -5.18 2.74 1.99
C ILE A 231 -3.81 2.81 1.36
N ASP A 232 -3.63 2.14 0.23
CA ASP A 232 -2.40 2.22 -0.56
C ASP A 232 -2.72 2.50 -2.03
N VAL A 233 -1.69 2.84 -2.80
CA VAL A 233 -1.83 3.30 -4.18
C VAL A 233 -0.94 2.54 -5.15
N TYR A 234 -1.50 2.27 -6.32
CA TYR A 234 -0.78 1.78 -7.48
C TYR A 234 -1.14 2.63 -8.69
N TYR A 235 -0.23 2.80 -9.63
CA TYR A 235 -0.51 3.49 -10.89
C TYR A 235 0.03 2.68 -12.06
N GLU A 236 -0.76 2.61 -13.12
CA GLU A 236 -0.39 2.00 -14.39
C GLU A 236 -1.22 2.62 -15.52
N LYS A 237 -0.56 2.98 -16.63
CA LYS A 237 -1.19 3.41 -17.89
C LYS A 237 -2.28 4.49 -17.73
N GLY A 238 -1.99 5.56 -17.01
CA GLY A 238 -2.93 6.68 -16.82
C GLY A 238 -4.02 6.44 -15.76
N ILE A 239 -3.98 5.30 -15.07
CA ILE A 239 -4.99 4.94 -14.06
C ILE A 239 -4.32 4.84 -12.69
N ILE A 240 -4.82 5.63 -11.73
CA ILE A 240 -4.47 5.49 -10.31
C ILE A 240 -5.46 4.54 -9.65
N TYR A 241 -4.95 3.52 -8.98
CA TYR A 241 -5.72 2.57 -8.17
C TYR A 241 -5.48 2.87 -6.69
N LEU A 242 -6.48 3.44 -6.03
CA LEU A 242 -6.52 3.49 -4.57
C LEU A 242 -7.18 2.19 -4.09
N TYR A 243 -6.56 1.48 -3.16
CA TYR A 243 -7.06 0.18 -2.75
C TYR A 243 -6.97 -0.05 -1.23
N ASP A 244 -7.88 -0.87 -0.73
CA ASP A 244 -7.93 -1.28 0.67
C ASP A 244 -6.70 -2.13 0.99
N ASN A 245 -5.76 -1.59 1.76
CA ASN A 245 -4.50 -2.25 2.09
C ASN A 245 -4.56 -2.98 3.45
N SER A 246 -5.71 -3.60 3.74
CA SER A 246 -5.81 -4.61 4.79
C SER A 246 -5.27 -5.96 4.30
N SER A 247 -4.96 -6.89 5.20
CA SER A 247 -4.38 -8.17 4.77
C SER A 247 -5.37 -9.05 4.01
N ASP A 248 -6.67 -8.90 4.23
CA ASP A 248 -7.72 -9.53 3.42
C ASP A 248 -8.06 -8.72 2.16
N GLY A 249 -7.69 -7.44 2.13
CA GLY A 249 -7.90 -6.50 1.03
C GLY A 249 -9.29 -5.87 0.98
N PHE A 250 -10.06 -5.94 2.07
CA PHE A 250 -11.45 -5.50 2.13
C PHE A 250 -11.75 -4.77 3.46
N ASN A 251 -11.31 -3.51 3.60
CA ASN A 251 -11.62 -2.68 4.78
C ASN A 251 -12.72 -1.63 4.51
N GLY A 252 -13.19 -1.50 3.26
CA GLY A 252 -14.29 -0.60 2.90
C GLY A 252 -13.87 0.84 2.59
N CYS A 253 -12.59 1.20 2.77
CA CYS A 253 -12.11 2.56 2.51
C CYS A 253 -12.34 2.97 1.05
N SER A 254 -11.97 2.11 0.10
CA SER A 254 -12.20 2.30 -1.34
C SER A 254 -13.67 2.54 -1.67
N ARG A 255 -14.62 1.94 -0.92
CA ARG A 255 -16.04 2.21 -1.17
C ARG A 255 -16.42 3.63 -0.78
N ILE A 256 -15.98 4.09 0.40
CA ILE A 256 -16.20 5.45 0.88
C ILE A 256 -15.53 6.45 -0.07
N ILE A 257 -14.28 6.18 -0.50
CA ILE A 257 -13.55 7.01 -1.47
C ILE A 257 -14.34 7.12 -2.77
N TYR A 258 -14.91 6.01 -3.28
CA TYR A 258 -15.73 6.05 -4.47
C TYR A 258 -16.99 6.89 -4.26
N ASP A 259 -17.75 6.63 -3.20
CA ASP A 259 -19.02 7.32 -2.97
C ASP A 259 -18.80 8.84 -2.73
N GLU A 260 -17.71 9.22 -2.06
CA GLU A 260 -17.38 10.58 -1.60
C GLU A 260 -16.18 11.24 -2.34
N PHE A 261 -15.87 10.81 -3.56
CA PHE A 261 -14.66 11.22 -4.28
C PHE A 261 -14.53 12.73 -4.48
N GLU A 262 -15.63 13.43 -4.69
CA GLU A 262 -15.69 14.89 -4.83
C GLU A 262 -15.20 15.58 -3.55
N LYS A 263 -15.53 15.02 -2.37
CA LYS A 263 -14.97 15.48 -1.08
C LYS A 263 -13.48 15.17 -1.00
N VAL A 264 -13.03 14.02 -1.51
CA VAL A 264 -11.59 13.66 -1.58
C VAL A 264 -10.83 14.69 -2.42
N LEU A 265 -11.35 15.07 -3.59
CA LEU A 265 -10.76 16.11 -4.44
C LEU A 265 -10.70 17.46 -3.73
N LYS A 266 -11.80 17.87 -3.07
CA LYS A 266 -11.85 19.11 -2.28
C LYS A 266 -10.82 19.13 -1.15
N THR A 267 -10.72 18.04 -0.38
CA THR A 267 -9.74 17.91 0.69
C THR A 267 -8.32 17.90 0.14
N GLY A 268 -8.07 17.23 -1.00
CA GLY A 268 -6.78 17.26 -1.68
C GLY A 268 -6.37 18.68 -2.09
N PHE A 269 -7.32 19.47 -2.62
CA PHE A 269 -7.08 20.88 -2.92
C PHE A 269 -6.72 21.69 -1.66
N SER A 270 -7.51 21.58 -0.59
CA SER A 270 -7.23 22.28 0.69
C SER A 270 -5.86 21.91 1.28
N LEU A 271 -5.46 20.64 1.23
CA LEU A 271 -4.13 20.20 1.69
C LEU A 271 -2.98 20.91 0.94
N LEU A 272 -3.19 21.23 -0.33
CA LEU A 272 -2.18 21.91 -1.15
C LEU A 272 -2.23 23.43 -0.98
N GLU A 273 -3.42 24.01 -0.94
CA GLU A 273 -3.65 25.46 -0.79
C GLU A 273 -3.25 25.96 0.60
N ASP A 274 -3.77 25.35 1.66
CA ASP A 274 -3.66 25.85 3.03
C ASP A 274 -2.27 25.59 3.65
N CYS A 275 -1.45 24.76 2.99
CA CYS A 275 -0.19 24.32 3.57
C CYS A 275 0.95 25.33 3.33
N ASP A 276 1.41 25.90 4.45
CA ASP A 276 2.53 26.82 4.63
C ASP A 276 3.92 26.14 4.53
N CYS A 277 4.16 25.33 3.49
CA CYS A 277 5.37 24.53 3.48
C CYS A 277 6.63 25.43 3.51
N PRO A 278 7.64 25.10 4.33
CA PRO A 278 8.87 25.87 4.37
C PRO A 278 9.60 25.72 3.03
N VAL A 279 9.84 26.82 2.33
CA VAL A 279 10.67 26.84 1.12
C VAL A 279 12.13 26.76 1.58
N GLU A 280 12.84 25.70 1.23
CA GLU A 280 14.29 25.67 1.45
C GLU A 280 14.96 26.65 0.48
N LYS A 281 15.96 27.41 0.95
CA LYS A 281 16.69 28.41 0.14
C LYS A 281 17.31 27.85 -1.15
N SER A 282 17.56 26.55 -1.22
CA SER A 282 18.06 25.84 -2.41
C SER A 282 17.00 25.58 -3.48
N GLN A 283 15.72 25.81 -3.17
CA GLN A 283 14.57 25.60 -4.06
C GLN A 283 13.91 26.92 -4.50
N GLU A 284 14.39 28.07 -4.01
CA GLU A 284 13.93 29.40 -4.42
C GLU A 284 14.11 29.63 -5.94
N ASP A 285 15.16 29.06 -6.54
CA ASP A 285 15.46 29.19 -7.97
C ASP A 285 14.59 28.29 -8.88
N ASN A 286 13.74 27.42 -8.32
CA ASN A 286 12.93 26.45 -9.07
C ASN A 286 11.59 26.12 -8.37
N LEU A 287 10.80 27.17 -8.07
CA LEU A 287 9.47 27.06 -7.45
C LEU A 287 8.53 26.06 -8.15
N ASP A 288 8.63 25.92 -9.48
CA ASP A 288 7.80 24.98 -10.26
C ASP A 288 8.06 23.50 -9.95
N ASN A 289 9.25 23.17 -9.44
CA ASN A 289 9.68 21.81 -9.11
C ASN A 289 9.67 21.53 -7.59
N TRP A 290 9.03 22.40 -6.82
CA TRP A 290 8.97 22.24 -5.38
C TRP A 290 8.08 21.07 -4.96
N GLY A 291 8.62 20.16 -4.16
CA GLY A 291 7.97 18.89 -3.82
C GLY A 291 6.94 18.93 -2.69
N GLY A 292 6.83 20.05 -1.95
CA GLY A 292 5.98 20.17 -0.76
C GLY A 292 6.61 19.59 0.52
N CYS A 293 5.80 19.18 1.50
CA CYS A 293 6.28 18.77 2.82
C CYS A 293 5.42 17.66 3.48
N PRO A 294 5.80 17.15 4.68
CA PRO A 294 5.04 16.17 5.45
C PRO A 294 3.57 16.48 5.71
N LYS A 295 3.18 17.76 5.68
CA LYS A 295 1.80 18.20 5.95
C LYS A 295 0.89 18.11 4.72
N CYS A 296 1.43 17.97 3.50
CA CYS A 296 0.64 18.04 2.27
C CYS A 296 0.91 16.88 1.29
N THR A 297 2.09 16.86 0.66
CA THR A 297 2.40 16.00 -0.50
C THR A 297 3.14 14.72 -0.13
N PHE A 298 3.73 14.64 1.06
CA PHE A 298 4.47 13.44 1.45
C PHE A 298 3.48 12.38 1.92
N THR A 299 3.74 11.14 1.56
CA THR A 299 3.02 10.00 2.12
C THR A 299 3.84 9.33 3.22
N THR A 300 3.14 8.77 4.19
CA THR A 300 3.70 7.90 5.22
C THR A 300 3.79 6.44 4.77
N ASN A 301 3.16 6.10 3.65
CA ASN A 301 3.25 4.77 3.04
C ASN A 301 4.58 4.55 2.32
N TYR A 302 4.79 3.33 1.83
CA TYR A 302 5.96 3.02 1.03
C TYR A 302 5.95 3.84 -0.28
N CYS A 303 6.84 4.81 -0.37
CA CYS A 303 7.16 5.56 -1.58
C CYS A 303 8.56 5.14 -2.06
N GLN A 304 8.67 4.71 -3.32
CA GLN A 304 9.94 4.24 -3.89
C GLN A 304 11.00 5.34 -3.95
N THR A 305 10.62 6.58 -4.28
CA THR A 305 11.53 7.74 -4.29
C THR A 305 11.65 8.39 -2.91
N LYS A 306 10.95 7.88 -1.89
CA LYS A 306 10.98 8.39 -0.50
C LYS A 306 10.55 9.86 -0.41
N ASN A 307 9.44 10.19 -1.06
CA ASN A 307 8.91 11.55 -1.17
C ASN A 307 9.85 12.55 -1.89
N LYS A 308 10.84 12.04 -2.65
CA LYS A 308 11.61 12.84 -3.60
C LYS A 308 10.92 12.82 -4.97
N GLU A 309 11.32 13.71 -5.88
CA GLU A 309 10.75 13.78 -7.23
C GLU A 309 9.22 14.07 -7.21
N LEU A 310 8.77 14.93 -6.29
CA LEU A 310 7.39 15.43 -6.20
C LEU A 310 7.30 16.85 -6.76
N THR A 311 6.10 17.27 -7.18
CA THR A 311 5.82 18.62 -7.73
C THR A 311 4.47 19.13 -7.24
N LYS A 312 4.49 19.92 -6.15
CA LYS A 312 3.29 20.47 -5.47
C LYS A 312 2.44 21.30 -6.44
N ASN A 313 3.03 22.28 -7.14
CA ASN A 313 2.30 23.20 -8.02
C ASN A 313 1.60 22.47 -9.18
N ARG A 314 2.29 21.56 -9.86
CA ARG A 314 1.70 20.75 -10.94
C ARG A 314 0.56 19.85 -10.46
N SER A 315 0.66 19.32 -9.22
CA SER A 315 -0.46 18.57 -8.63
C SER A 315 -1.62 19.49 -8.25
N LYS A 316 -1.34 20.72 -7.79
CA LYS A 316 -2.36 21.72 -7.45
C LYS A 316 -3.20 22.09 -8.67
N GLU A 317 -2.60 22.21 -9.86
CA GLU A 317 -3.34 22.41 -11.12
C GLU A 317 -4.41 21.34 -11.37
N PHE A 318 -4.08 20.07 -11.10
CA PHE A 318 -5.05 18.97 -11.18
C PHE A 318 -6.19 19.15 -10.16
N PHE A 319 -5.89 19.39 -8.89
CA PHE A 319 -6.95 19.54 -7.88
C PHE A 319 -7.79 20.81 -8.10
N SER A 320 -7.20 21.93 -8.54
CA SER A 320 -7.90 23.16 -8.92
C SER A 320 -8.84 22.95 -10.11
N ALA A 321 -8.47 22.07 -11.04
CA ALA A 321 -9.30 21.75 -12.20
C ALA A 321 -10.65 21.17 -11.80
N PHE A 322 -10.68 20.38 -10.72
CA PHE A 322 -11.85 19.67 -10.22
C PHE A 322 -12.38 20.25 -8.89
N HIS A 323 -11.92 21.45 -8.52
CA HIS A 323 -12.47 22.20 -7.40
C HIS A 323 -13.58 23.12 -7.93
N SER A 324 -14.82 22.80 -7.60
CA SER A 324 -15.98 23.67 -7.79
C SER A 324 -15.88 24.84 -6.79
N SER A 325 -15.93 26.07 -7.30
CA SER A 325 -16.06 27.29 -6.47
C SER A 325 -17.42 27.32 -5.80
#